data_AF-A0A8T3NPM9-F1
#
_entry.id   AF-A0A8T3NPM9-F1
#
_cell.length_a   1.000
_cell.length_b   1.000
_cell.length_c   1.000
_cell.angle_alpha   90.00
_cell.angle_beta   90.00
_cell.angle_gamma   90.00
#
_symmetry.space_group_name_H-M   'P 1'
#
loop_
_entity.id
_entity.type
_entity.pdbx_description
1 polymer ?
#
loop_
_entity_poly.entity_id
_entity_poly.type
_entity_poly.pdbx_seq_one_letter_code
_entity_poly.pdbx_strand_id
1 'polypeptide(L)' 'MSTWKIDPNHTDILFSAKHMMVTTVRGKFHEVEGEIE' A
#
# COMPACT_ATOMS: atom_id res chain seq x y z
N MET A 1 -11.34 22.77 3.32
CA MET A 1 -11.10 21.42 2.79
C MET A 1 -11.85 20.42 3.65
N SER A 2 -12.15 19.25 3.09
CA SER A 2 -12.72 18.11 3.81
C SER A 2 -11.64 17.05 3.96
N THR A 3 -11.43 16.53 5.18
CA THR A 3 -10.48 15.45 5.44
C THR A 3 -11.20 14.09 5.34
N TRP A 4 -10.61 13.14 4.61
CA TRP A 4 -11.16 11.80 4.40
C TRP A 4 -10.23 10.75 5.03
N LYS A 5 -10.78 9.82 5.82
CA LYS A 5 -10.00 8.71 6.39
C LYS A 5 -9.94 7.53 5.42
N ILE A 6 -8.79 6.87 5.34
CA ILE A 6 -8.62 5.64 4.56
C ILE A 6 -9.27 4.46 5.31
N ASP A 7 -10.08 3.66 4.62
CA ASP A 7 -10.61 2.40 5.15
C ASP A 7 -9.59 1.26 4.90
N PRO A 8 -9.01 0.67 5.96
CA PRO A 8 -8.00 -0.37 5.82
C PRO A 8 -8.54 -1.70 5.29
N ASN A 9 -9.86 -1.96 5.34
CA ASN A 9 -10.43 -3.21 4.83
C ASN A 9 -10.58 -3.23 3.30
N HIS A 10 -10.51 -2.05 2.68
CA HIS A 10 -10.74 -1.87 1.24
C HIS A 10 -9.57 -1.17 0.54
N THR A 11 -8.46 -0.97 1.25
CA THR A 11 -7.27 -0.32 0.74
C THR A 11 -6.05 -1.18 1.06
N ASP A 12 -5.26 -1.50 0.03
CA ASP A 12 -3.98 -2.17 0.21
C ASP A 12 -2.83 -1.23 -0.20
N ILE A 13 -1.76 -1.19 0.60
CA ILE A 13 -0.49 -0.57 0.20
C ILE A 13 0.45 -1.67 -0.27
N LEU A 14 0.75 -1.67 -1.56
CA LEU A 14 1.53 -2.71 -2.24
C LEU A 14 2.93 -2.21 -2.61
N PHE A 15 3.89 -3.11 -2.59
CA PHE A 15 5.21 -2.87 -3.16
C PHE A 15 5.60 -3.98 -4.15
N SER A 16 6.46 -3.62 -5.09
CA SER A 16 7.01 -4.53 -6.08
C SER A 16 8.45 -4.13 -6.40
N ALA A 17 9.38 -5.06 -6.24
CA ALA A 17 10.80 -4.83 -6.52
C ALA A 17 11.36 -5.97 -7.38
N LYS A 18 12.17 -5.61 -8.39
CA LYS A 18 12.91 -6.60 -9.17
C LYS A 18 14.02 -7.21 -8.31
N HIS A 19 14.12 -8.53 -8.33
CA HIS A 19 15.19 -9.28 -7.70
C HIS A 19 16.05 -9.94 -8.78
N MET A 20 17.26 -9.37 -8.94
CA MET A 20 18.28 -9.79 -9.92
C MET A 20 17.79 -9.89 -11.37
N MET A 21 16.78 -9.09 -11.76
CA MET A 21 16.17 -9.08 -13.11
C MET A 21 15.47 -10.39 -13.54
N VAL A 22 15.44 -11.41 -12.68
CA VAL A 22 14.82 -12.72 -12.97
C VAL A 22 13.44 -12.81 -12.34
N THR A 23 13.28 -12.32 -11.11
CA THR A 23 12.03 -12.42 -10.37
C THR A 23 11.58 -11.05 -9.89
N THR A 24 10.29 -10.94 -9.55
CA THR A 24 9.73 -9.73 -8.93
C THR A 24 9.13 -10.11 -7.60
N VAL A 25 9.71 -9.58 -6.53
CA VAL A 25 9.17 -9.71 -5.18
C VAL A 25 8.01 -8.74 -5.04
N ARG A 26 6.84 -9.27 -4.67
CA ARG A 26 5.64 -8.50 -4.38
C ARG A 26 5.27 -8.70 -2.93
N GLY A 27 4.83 -7.63 -2.28
CA GLY A 27 4.36 -7.71 -0.91
C GLY A 27 3.40 -6.58 -0.61
N LYS A 28 2.83 -6.63 0.58
CA LYS A 28 1.89 -5.63 1.09
C LYS A 28 2.20 -5.30 2.55
N PHE A 29 1.84 -4.10 2.96
CA PHE A 29 1.80 -3.72 4.36
C PHE A 29 0.45 -4.13 4.94
N HIS A 30 0.45 -4.83 6.08
CA HIS A 30 -0.76 -5.39 6.67
C HIS A 30 -1.54 -4.40 7.54
N GLU A 31 -0.84 -3.46 8.17
CA GLU A 31 -1.41 -2.46 9.06
C GLU A 31 -1.04 -1.08 8.54
N VAL A 32 -2.05 -0.33 8.10
CA VAL A 32 -1.88 0.98 7.47
C VAL A 32 -2.99 1.91 7.93
N GLU A 33 -2.61 3.15 8.23
CA GLU A 33 -3.53 4.23 8.62
C GLU A 33 -3.17 5.49 7.82
N GLY A 34 -4.16 6.30 7.47
CA GLY A 34 -3.92 7.54 6.72
C GLY A 34 -5.18 8.37 6.46
N GLU A 35 -4.96 9.62 6.08
CA GLU A 35 -5.99 10.61 5.79
C GLU A 35 -5.64 11.40 4.51
N ILE A 36 -6.66 11.91 3.81
CA ILE A 36 -6.54 12.72 2.58
C ILE A 36 -7.17 14.09 2.86
N GLU A 37 -6.47 15.19 2.54
CA GLU A 37 -6.94 16.59 2.66
C GLU A 37 -7.29 17.24 1.32
#